data_AF-A0A2T1DUR6-F1
#
_entry.id   AF-A0A2T1DUR6-F1
#
_cell.length_a   1.000
_cell.length_b   1.000
_cell.length_c   1.000
_cell.angle_alpha   90.00
_cell.angle_beta   90.00
_cell.angle_gamma   90.00
#
_symmetry.space_group_name_H-M   'P 1'
#
loop_
_entity.id
_entity.type
_entity.pdbx_description
1 polymer ?
#
loop_
_entity_poly.entity_id
_entity_poly.type
_entity_poly.pdbx_seq_one_letter_code
_entity_poly.pdbx_strand_id
1 'polypeptide(L)'
;MTSKPDRVVLIGVAGDSGCGKSTFLRRLTDLFGEDFVTVICLDDYHCLDRKQRKETGITALDPRANNFDLMAEQMKALKEGKAIDKPIYNHETGLLDPAERIEPNHVIVIEGLHPLYDERVRELLD
;
A
#
# COMPACT_ATOMS: atom_id res chain seq x y z
N MET A 1 12.88 -4.52 -21.97
CA MET A 1 13.41 -5.44 -20.93
C MET A 1 13.80 -4.56 -19.76
N THR A 2 12.91 -4.37 -18.79
CA THR A 2 13.22 -3.62 -17.58
C THR A 2 14.14 -4.48 -16.72
N SER A 3 15.39 -4.05 -16.58
CA SER A 3 16.36 -4.66 -15.68
C SER A 3 15.83 -4.64 -14.27
N LYS A 4 15.95 -5.76 -13.55
CA LYS A 4 15.59 -5.86 -12.13
C LYS A 4 16.28 -4.72 -11.36
N PRO A 5 15.58 -3.95 -10.51
CA PRO A 5 16.21 -2.86 -9.77
C PRO A 5 17.27 -3.41 -8.80
N ASP A 6 18.45 -2.80 -8.77
CA ASP A 6 19.56 -3.20 -7.88
C ASP A 6 19.20 -3.02 -6.39
N ARG A 7 18.41 -1.98 -6.10
CA ARG A 7 17.82 -1.71 -4.78
C ARG A 7 16.46 -1.06 -4.97
N VAL A 8 15.47 -1.56 -4.25
CA VAL A 8 14.13 -0.98 -4.14
C VAL A 8 14.12 0.02 -2.98
N VAL A 9 13.69 1.25 -3.24
CA VAL A 9 13.46 2.30 -2.23
C VAL A 9 12.00 2.27 -1.83
N LEU A 10 11.70 2.16 -0.53
CA LEU A 10 10.34 2.08 -0.02
C LEU A 10 9.98 3.36 0.77
N ILE A 11 9.02 4.13 0.27
CA ILE A 11 8.57 5.41 0.85
C ILE A 11 7.19 5.24 1.47
N GLY A 12 6.98 5.75 2.69
CA GLY A 12 5.68 5.76 3.37
C GLY A 12 5.03 7.15 3.41
N VAL A 13 3.78 7.26 2.98
CA VAL A 13 2.99 8.51 2.99
C VAL A 13 1.73 8.34 3.85
N ALA A 14 1.79 8.83 5.08
CA ALA A 14 0.67 8.77 6.02
C ALA A 14 -0.28 9.96 5.85
N GLY A 15 -1.58 9.70 5.88
CA GLY A 15 -2.59 10.75 6.00
C GLY A 15 -4.01 10.26 5.78
N ASP A 16 -4.99 11.03 6.24
CA ASP A 16 -6.41 10.73 6.06
C ASP A 16 -6.88 11.09 4.63
N SER A 17 -8.09 10.64 4.28
CA SER A 17 -8.76 11.07 3.05
C SER A 17 -8.93 12.59 3.02
N GLY A 18 -8.77 13.19 1.85
CA GLY A 18 -8.89 14.65 1.67
C GLY A 18 -7.67 15.48 2.11
N CYS A 19 -6.63 14.89 2.69
CA CYS A 19 -5.42 15.63 3.11
C CYS A 19 -4.47 16.01 1.95
N GLY A 20 -4.86 15.74 0.70
CA GLY A 20 -4.04 16.04 -0.48
C GLY A 20 -3.01 14.97 -0.85
N LYS A 21 -3.09 13.75 -0.30
CA LYS A 21 -2.18 12.63 -0.63
C LYS A 21 -2.09 12.37 -2.14
N SER A 22 -3.22 12.28 -2.84
CA SER A 22 -3.23 12.06 -4.29
C SER A 22 -2.53 13.19 -5.05
N THR A 23 -2.68 14.45 -4.60
CA THR A 23 -1.97 15.60 -5.18
C THR A 23 -0.46 15.52 -4.91
N PHE A 24 -0.07 15.10 -3.71
CA PHE A 24 1.33 14.90 -3.34
C PHE A 24 1.97 13.75 -4.15
N LEU A 25 1.30 12.61 -4.24
CA LEU A 25 1.76 11.43 -4.98
C LEU A 25 1.91 11.73 -6.47
N ARG A 26 0.94 12.46 -7.08
CA ARG A 26 1.05 12.89 -8.48
C ARG A 26 2.30 13.73 -8.73
N ARG A 27 2.63 14.65 -7.82
CA ARG A 27 3.86 15.46 -7.93
C ARG A 27 5.13 14.62 -7.78
N LEU A 28 5.09 13.55 -6.99
CA LEU A 28 6.21 12.60 -6.90
C LEU A 28 6.37 11.81 -8.19
N THR A 29 5.29 11.26 -8.74
CA THR A 29 5.36 10.54 -10.02
C THR A 29 5.77 11.45 -11.18
N ASP A 30 5.33 12.70 -11.21
CA ASP A 30 5.76 13.69 -12.20
C ASP A 30 7.29 13.96 -12.15
N LEU A 31 7.92 13.82 -10.98
CA LEU A 31 9.36 14.01 -10.79
C LEU A 31 10.20 12.80 -11.19
N PHE A 32 9.73 11.59 -10.88
CA PHE A 32 10.49 10.35 -11.09
C PHE A 32 10.15 9.63 -12.41
N GLY A 33 8.99 9.93 -13.01
CA GLY A 33 8.43 9.23 -14.17
C GLY A 33 7.54 8.06 -13.75
N GLU A 34 6.43 7.86 -14.49
CA GLU A 34 5.43 6.82 -14.18
C GLU A 34 6.01 5.41 -14.19
N ASP A 35 6.98 5.13 -15.07
CA ASP A 35 7.61 3.81 -15.16
C ASP A 35 8.50 3.47 -13.95
N PHE A 36 8.94 4.47 -13.19
CA PHE A 36 9.94 4.33 -12.13
C PHE A 36 9.34 4.15 -10.73
N VAL A 37 8.05 4.45 -10.57
CA VAL A 37 7.36 4.50 -9.28
C VAL A 37 6.11 3.63 -9.32
N THR A 38 6.00 2.73 -8.36
CA THR A 38 4.74 2.01 -8.08
C THR A 38 4.11 2.56 -6.81
N VAL A 39 2.86 3.01 -6.88
CA VAL A 39 2.09 3.47 -5.70
C VAL A 39 1.13 2.37 -5.26
N ILE A 40 1.14 2.05 -3.97
CA ILE A 40 0.27 1.05 -3.35
C ILE A 40 -0.59 1.72 -2.27
N CYS A 41 -1.91 1.64 -2.44
CA CYS A 41 -2.85 2.09 -1.43
C CYS A 41 -2.95 1.04 -0.32
N LEU A 42 -2.74 1.44 0.94
CA LEU A 42 -2.79 0.53 2.07
C LEU A 42 -4.22 0.08 2.43
N ASP A 43 -5.24 0.69 1.82
CA ASP A 43 -6.60 0.20 1.97
C ASP A 43 -6.80 -1.21 1.38
N ASP A 44 -5.92 -1.62 0.46
CA ASP A 44 -5.89 -2.98 -0.08
C ASP A 44 -5.67 -4.05 1.01
N TYR A 45 -5.02 -3.68 2.12
CA TYR A 45 -4.75 -4.59 3.24
C TYR A 45 -5.87 -4.58 4.29
N HIS A 46 -7.07 -4.09 3.99
CA HIS A 46 -8.20 -4.25 4.91
C HIS A 46 -8.54 -5.74 5.06
N CYS A 47 -8.74 -6.20 6.29
CA CYS A 47 -9.25 -7.55 6.58
C CYS A 47 -10.77 -7.58 6.78
N LEU A 48 -11.40 -6.40 6.89
CA LEU A 48 -12.84 -6.23 6.97
C LEU A 48 -13.32 -5.34 5.82
N ASP A 49 -14.28 -5.82 5.03
CA ASP A 49 -14.94 -5.02 4.01
C ASP A 49 -15.86 -3.93 4.62
N ARG A 50 -16.44 -3.07 3.77
CA ARG A 50 -17.28 -1.96 4.24
C ARG A 50 -18.51 -2.42 5.03
N LYS A 51 -19.11 -3.56 4.67
CA LYS A 51 -20.30 -4.11 5.33
C LYS A 51 -19.92 -4.70 6.69
N GLN A 52 -18.85 -5.49 6.75
CA GLN A 52 -18.33 -6.09 7.98
C GLN A 52 -17.91 -5.02 9.00
N ARG A 53 -17.26 -3.94 8.55
CA ARG A 53 -16.93 -2.78 9.40
C ARG A 53 -18.18 -2.13 9.99
N LYS A 54 -19.24 -1.97 9.19
CA LYS A 54 -20.53 -1.44 9.65
C LYS A 54 -21.21 -2.34 10.68
N GLU A 55 -21.17 -3.66 10.48
CA GLU A 55 -21.79 -4.64 11.38
C GLU A 55 -21.05 -4.75 12.73
N THR A 56 -19.73 -4.63 12.71
CA THR A 56 -18.88 -4.71 13.91
C THR A 56 -18.72 -3.36 14.63
N GLY A 57 -19.06 -2.25 13.97
CA GLY A 57 -18.81 -0.89 14.49
C GLY A 57 -17.33 -0.48 14.46
N ILE A 58 -16.47 -1.25 13.78
CA ILE A 58 -15.04 -0.98 13.64
C ILE A 58 -14.83 -0.08 12.42
N THR A 59 -14.13 1.04 12.60
CA THR A 59 -13.82 1.95 11.49
C THR A 59 -12.57 1.52 10.74
N ALA A 60 -12.34 2.07 9.54
CA ALA A 60 -11.11 1.83 8.77
C ALA A 60 -9.84 2.28 9.53
N LEU A 61 -9.94 3.26 10.42
CA LEU A 61 -8.83 3.78 11.23
C LEU A 61 -8.40 2.79 12.32
N ASP A 62 -9.28 1.87 12.69
CA ASP A 62 -8.99 0.88 13.71
C ASP A 62 -7.99 -0.16 13.18
N PRO A 63 -6.89 -0.43 13.89
CA PRO A 63 -5.91 -1.44 13.51
C PRO A 63 -6.55 -2.82 13.25
N ARG A 64 -7.64 -3.15 13.93
CA ARG A 64 -8.34 -4.44 13.78
C ARG A 64 -9.04 -4.61 12.43
N ALA A 65 -9.19 -3.54 11.65
CA ALA A 65 -9.71 -3.61 10.29
C ALA A 65 -8.63 -3.86 9.22
N ASN A 66 -7.36 -3.96 9.62
CA ASN A 66 -6.21 -4.00 8.71
C ASN A 66 -5.33 -5.24 8.98
N ASN A 67 -4.81 -5.84 7.91
CA ASN A 67 -3.93 -7.00 7.95
C ASN A 67 -2.46 -6.58 7.87
N PHE A 68 -1.88 -6.20 9.01
CA PHE A 68 -0.48 -5.79 9.10
C PHE A 68 0.51 -6.93 8.84
N ASP A 69 0.12 -8.19 9.07
CA ASP A 69 0.97 -9.34 8.79
C ASP A 69 1.19 -9.49 7.28
N LEU A 70 0.11 -9.45 6.50
CA LEU A 70 0.19 -9.49 5.04
C LEU A 70 0.90 -8.25 4.48
N MET A 71 0.65 -7.07 5.05
CA MET A 71 1.33 -5.84 4.67
C MET A 71 2.85 -5.95 4.86
N ALA A 72 3.32 -6.39 6.03
CA ALA A 72 4.74 -6.55 6.31
C ALA A 72 5.39 -7.62 5.41
N GLU A 73 4.70 -8.74 5.19
CA GLU A 73 5.17 -9.80 4.29
C GLU A 73 5.37 -9.28 2.87
N GLN A 74 4.36 -8.62 2.30
CA GLN A 74 4.38 -8.17 0.92
C GLN A 74 5.35 -6.99 0.71
N MET A 75 5.45 -6.06 1.66
CA MET A 75 6.44 -4.97 1.59
C MET A 75 7.86 -5.49 1.65
N LYS A 76 8.13 -6.49 2.49
CA LYS A 76 9.43 -7.15 2.55
C LYS A 76 9.75 -7.86 1.23
N ALA A 77 8.79 -8.60 0.68
CA ALA A 77 8.97 -9.29 -0.59
C ALA A 77 9.31 -8.32 -1.73
N LEU A 78 8.58 -7.20 -1.83
CA LEU A 78 8.85 -6.15 -2.80
C LEU A 78 10.24 -5.53 -2.61
N LYS A 79 10.64 -5.21 -1.37
CA LYS A 79 11.97 -4.66 -1.07
C LYS A 79 13.11 -5.63 -1.44
N GLU A 80 12.85 -6.94 -1.37
CA GLU A 80 13.75 -8.02 -1.82
C GLU A 80 13.70 -8.29 -3.34
N GLY A 81 12.96 -7.49 -4.12
CA GLY A 81 12.86 -7.65 -5.57
C GLY A 81 12.02 -8.87 -5.98
N LYS A 82 11.04 -9.24 -5.16
CA LYS A 82 10.07 -10.31 -5.44
C LYS A 82 8.69 -9.70 -5.67
N ALA A 83 8.01 -10.19 -6.70
CA ALA A 83 6.65 -9.79 -7.01
C ALA A 83 5.65 -10.44 -6.05
N ILE A 84 4.53 -9.76 -5.84
CA ILE A 84 3.47 -10.12 -4.89
C ILE A 84 2.12 -10.22 -5.59
N ASP A 85 1.20 -10.95 -4.98
CA ASP A 85 -0.21 -10.92 -5.37
C ASP A 85 -0.96 -10.09 -4.32
N LYS A 86 -1.12 -8.80 -4.61
CA LYS A 86 -1.68 -7.81 -3.69
C LYS A 86 -3.22 -7.85 -3.76
N PRO A 87 -3.94 -7.95 -2.64
CA PRO A 87 -5.40 -7.77 -2.65
C PRO A 87 -5.82 -6.41 -3.23
N ILE A 88 -7.09 -6.27 -3.56
CA ILE A 88 -7.66 -5.00 -4.02
C ILE A 88 -8.84 -4.65 -3.12
N TYR A 89 -8.80 -3.49 -2.48
CA TYR A 89 -9.98 -2.91 -1.86
C TYR A 89 -10.69 -1.99 -2.86
N ASN A 90 -11.86 -2.42 -3.30
CA ASN A 90 -12.62 -1.68 -4.28
C ASN A 90 -13.43 -0.58 -3.59
N HIS A 91 -13.06 0.68 -3.80
CA HIS A 91 -13.73 1.81 -3.17
C HIS A 91 -15.16 2.05 -3.69
N GLU A 92 -15.50 1.57 -4.89
CA GLU A 92 -16.86 1.69 -5.45
C GLU A 92 -17.81 0.71 -4.76
N THR A 93 -17.45 -0.58 -4.74
CA THR A 93 -18.29 -1.65 -4.18
C THR A 93 -18.13 -1.76 -2.65
N GLY A 94 -16.99 -1.36 -2.12
CA GLY A 94 -16.60 -1.52 -0.72
C GLY A 94 -16.18 -2.94 -0.35
N LEU A 95 -15.88 -3.80 -1.34
CA LEU A 95 -15.51 -5.21 -1.20
C LEU A 95 -14.00 -5.43 -1.39
N LEU A 96 -13.54 -6.62 -0.99
CA LEU A 96 -12.20 -7.12 -1.26
C LEU A 96 -12.24 -7.96 -2.55
N ASP A 97 -11.67 -7.42 -3.62
CA ASP A 97 -11.61 -8.04 -4.94
C ASP A 97 -10.40 -9.00 -5.04
N PRO A 98 -10.37 -9.90 -6.05
CA PRO A 98 -9.23 -10.79 -6.29
C PRO A 98 -7.92 -10.03 -6.44
N ALA A 99 -6.83 -10.66 -5.99
CA ALA A 99 -5.51 -10.04 -5.99
C ALA A 99 -4.98 -9.75 -7.40
N GLU A 100 -4.20 -8.68 -7.51
CA GLU A 100 -3.42 -8.33 -8.71
C GLU A 100 -1.92 -8.55 -8.49
N ARG A 101 -1.22 -8.86 -9.59
CA ARG A 101 0.22 -9.05 -9.58
C ARG A 101 0.93 -7.69 -9.56
N ILE A 102 1.75 -7.45 -8.53
CA ILE A 102 2.62 -6.27 -8.47
C ILE A 102 4.07 -6.72 -8.60
N GLU A 103 4.74 -6.22 -9.64
CA GLU A 103 6.17 -6.39 -9.84
C GLU A 103 6.97 -5.35 -9.02
N PRO A 104 8.16 -5.71 -8.51
CA PRO A 104 9.02 -4.76 -7.82
C PRO A 104 9.47 -3.65 -8.79
N ASN A 105 9.49 -2.41 -8.30
CA ASN A 105 9.94 -1.24 -9.04
C ASN A 105 11.11 -0.55 -8.31
N HIS A 106 11.77 0.41 -8.94
CA HIS A 106 12.87 1.16 -8.34
C HIS A 106 12.44 1.92 -7.09
N VAL A 107 11.26 2.56 -7.16
CA VAL A 107 10.63 3.23 -6.02
C VAL A 107 9.25 2.63 -5.81
N ILE A 108 8.95 2.27 -4.57
CA ILE A 108 7.63 1.84 -4.15
C ILE A 108 7.15 2.82 -3.08
N VAL A 109 5.97 3.40 -3.31
CA VAL A 109 5.34 4.30 -2.36
C VAL A 109 4.12 3.60 -1.77
N ILE A 110 4.13 3.39 -0.46
CA ILE A 110 2.92 2.98 0.26
C ILE A 110 2.24 4.20 0.85
N GLU A 111 0.94 4.31 0.62
CA GLU A 111 0.16 5.46 1.06
C GLU A 111 -1.12 5.02 1.76
N GLY A 112 -1.52 5.75 2.79
CA GLY A 112 -2.78 5.50 3.47
C GLY A 112 -2.75 5.89 4.94
N LEU A 113 -3.60 5.24 5.71
CA LEU A 113 -3.82 5.57 7.12
C LEU A 113 -2.70 5.05 8.03
N HIS A 114 -2.12 3.89 7.73
CA HIS A 114 -1.24 3.17 8.65
C HIS A 114 0.19 2.81 8.14
N PRO A 115 0.84 3.55 7.20
CA PRO A 115 2.15 3.16 6.69
C PRO A 115 3.26 3.17 7.76
N LEU A 116 3.06 3.90 8.86
CA LEU A 116 4.02 4.04 9.96
C LEU A 116 3.54 3.33 11.25
N TYR A 117 2.40 2.66 11.22
CA TYR A 117 1.77 2.09 12.42
C TYR A 117 2.51 0.84 12.93
N ASP A 118 2.69 -0.16 12.06
CA ASP A 118 3.37 -1.41 12.40
C ASP A 118 4.90 -1.24 12.32
N GLU A 119 5.62 -1.67 13.36
CA GLU A 119 7.08 -1.52 13.46
C GLU A 119 7.80 -2.27 12.35
N ARG A 120 7.32 -3.45 11.95
CA ARG A 120 7.95 -4.28 10.91
C ARG A 120 7.88 -3.59 9.56
N VAL A 121 6.78 -2.89 9.27
CA VAL A 121 6.66 -2.07 8.06
C VAL A 121 7.54 -0.84 8.16
N ARG A 122 7.59 -0.19 9.33
CA ARG A 122 8.38 1.01 9.57
C ARG A 122 9.88 0.79 9.37
N GLU A 123 10.40 -0.36 9.82
CA GLU A 123 11.81 -0.76 9.63
C GLU A 123 12.17 -1.01 8.15
N LEU A 124 11.16 -1.25 7.29
CA LEU A 124 11.36 -1.43 5.86
C LEU A 124 11.37 -0.12 5.08
N LEU A 125 10.97 1.01 5.66
CA LEU A 125 10.97 2.30 4.96
C LEU A 125 12.39 2.87 4.84
N ASP A 126 12.63 3.65 3.78
CA ASP A 126 13.85 4.44 3.54
C ASP A 126 13.56 5.94 3.65
#